data_AF-H6SL37-F1
#
_entry.id   AF-H6SL37-F1
#
_cell.length_a   1.000
_cell.length_b   1.000
_cell.length_c   1.000
_cell.angle_alpha   90.00
_cell.angle_beta   90.00
_cell.angle_gamma   90.00
#
_symmetry.space_group_name_H-M   'P 1'
#
loop_
_entity.id
_entity.type
_entity.pdbx_description
1 polymer ?
#
loop_
_entity_poly.entity_id
_entity_poly.type
_entity_poly.pdbx_seq_one_letter_code
_entity_poly.pdbx_strand_id
1 'polypeptide(L)'
;MAIAERQPDLVVMDLLLDDGLDGRDVWRALALSVPVVFLTAAHGPERSSLAAVPGCLGVLTKPFDPLSLADQVRALWRGRP
;
A
#
# COMPACT_ATOMS: atom_id res chain seq x y z
N MET A 1 -9.42 10.17 -15.51
CA MET A 1 -9.76 8.77 -15.29
C MET A 1 -9.47 8.44 -13.84
N ALA A 2 -10.50 8.15 -13.06
CA ALA A 2 -10.36 7.94 -11.62
C ALA A 2 -10.02 6.48 -11.32
N ILE A 3 -9.21 6.23 -10.30
CA ILE A 3 -8.84 4.87 -9.86
C ILE A 3 -10.09 4.04 -9.52
N ALA A 4 -11.14 4.68 -8.98
CA ALA A 4 -12.42 4.04 -8.68
C ALA A 4 -13.10 3.42 -9.91
N GLU A 5 -12.92 4.01 -11.10
CA GLU A 5 -13.52 3.53 -12.35
C GLU A 5 -12.81 2.28 -12.88
N ARG A 6 -11.59 1.99 -12.40
CA ARG A 6 -10.76 0.87 -12.84
C ARG A 6 -11.04 -0.44 -12.10
N GLN A 7 -11.82 -0.40 -11.01
CA GLN A 7 -12.15 -1.56 -10.15
C GLN A 7 -10.94 -2.48 -9.87
N PRO A 8 -9.86 -1.95 -9.27
CA PRO A 8 -8.67 -2.75 -9.00
C PRO A 8 -8.94 -3.84 -7.96
N ASP A 9 -8.31 -5.00 -8.12
CA ASP A 9 -8.34 -6.05 -7.10
C ASP A 9 -7.41 -5.74 -5.90
N LEU A 10 -6.41 -4.90 -6.11
CA LEU A 10 -5.39 -4.53 -5.14
C LEU A 10 -4.80 -3.15 -5.48
N VAL A 11 -4.54 -2.34 -4.46
CA VAL A 11 -3.79 -1.08 -4.61
C VAL A 11 -2.40 -1.21 -3.99
N VAL A 12 -1.38 -0.78 -4.72
CA VAL A 12 -0.05 -0.52 -4.15
C VAL A 12 0.09 0.98 -3.97
N MET A 13 0.23 1.43 -2.72
CA MET A 13 0.20 2.85 -2.34
C MET A 13 1.56 3.29 -1.79
N ASP A 14 2.15 4.30 -2.40
CA ASP A 14 3.31 4.98 -1.83
C ASP A 14 2.88 5.91 -0.69
N LEU A 15 3.67 5.98 0.38
CA LEU A 15 3.34 6.86 1.52
C LEU A 15 3.83 8.27 1.36
N LEU A 16 5.03 8.42 0.82
CA LEU A 16 5.64 9.72 0.62
C LEU A 16 5.35 10.09 -0.82
N LEU A 17 4.27 10.84 -1.00
CA LEU A 17 3.88 11.39 -2.29
C LEU A 17 4.50 12.79 -2.46
N ASP A 18 4.56 13.26 -3.70
CA ASP A 18 4.99 14.61 -4.00
C ASP A 18 4.10 15.66 -3.31
N ASP A 19 4.63 16.88 -3.17
CA ASP A 19 3.97 18.00 -2.50
C ASP A 19 3.61 17.76 -1.01
N GLY A 20 4.26 16.76 -0.38
CA GLY A 20 4.08 16.46 1.05
C GLY A 20 2.77 15.73 1.38
N LEU A 21 2.11 15.15 0.37
CA LEU A 21 0.92 14.35 0.57
C LEU A 21 1.26 13.00 1.22
N ASP A 22 0.39 12.58 2.16
CA ASP A 22 0.49 11.28 2.82
C ASP A 22 -0.40 10.25 2.11
N GLY A 23 0.21 9.16 1.65
CA GLY A 23 -0.50 8.06 1.00
C GLY A 23 -1.61 7.43 1.86
N ARG A 24 -1.54 7.53 3.19
CA ARG A 24 -2.61 7.10 4.10
C ARG A 24 -3.85 7.97 3.93
N ASP A 25 -3.67 9.27 3.81
CA ASP A 25 -4.78 10.22 3.65
C ASP A 25 -5.41 10.06 2.27
N VAL A 26 -4.58 9.87 1.24
CA VAL A 26 -5.06 9.54 -0.11
C VAL A 26 -5.84 8.23 -0.11
N TRP A 27 -5.32 7.17 0.52
CA TRP A 27 -6.02 5.89 0.64
C TRP A 27 -7.39 6.03 1.32
N ARG A 28 -7.46 6.76 2.44
CA ARG A 28 -8.74 7.03 3.14
C ARG A 28 -9.72 7.80 2.26
N ALA A 29 -9.23 8.79 1.49
CA ALA A 29 -10.05 9.60 0.61
C ALA A 29 -10.61 8.83 -0.60
N LEU A 30 -9.90 7.80 -1.08
CA LEU A 30 -10.36 6.97 -2.18
C LEU A 30 -11.61 6.13 -1.82
N ALA A 31 -11.84 5.87 -0.52
CA ALA A 31 -12.99 5.14 0.00
C ALA A 31 -13.27 3.81 -0.73
N LEU A 32 -12.21 3.13 -1.18
CA LEU A 32 -12.31 1.85 -1.87
C LEU A 32 -12.31 0.70 -0.86
N SER A 33 -13.13 -0.31 -1.09
CA SER A 33 -13.20 -1.52 -0.27
C SER A 33 -12.15 -2.58 -0.63
N VAL A 34 -11.14 -2.20 -1.41
CA VAL A 34 -10.12 -3.12 -1.95
C VAL A 34 -8.93 -3.19 -0.99
N PRO A 35 -8.15 -4.27 -0.99
CA PRO A 35 -6.95 -4.33 -0.18
C PRO A 35 -5.87 -3.35 -0.65
N VAL A 36 -4.96 -2.98 0.26
CA VAL A 36 -3.82 -2.09 0.00
C VAL A 36 -2.51 -2.71 0.49
N VAL A 37 -1.43 -2.50 -0.26
CA VAL A 37 -0.05 -2.72 0.18
C VAL A 37 0.67 -1.37 0.19
N PHE A 38 1.25 -0.98 1.32
CA PHE A 38 1.97 0.29 1.44
C PHE A 38 3.45 0.13 1.08
N LEU A 39 4.00 1.11 0.37
CA LEU A 39 5.43 1.29 0.13
C LEU A 39 5.93 2.44 0.99
N THR A 40 7.01 2.23 1.75
CA THR A 40 7.55 3.27 2.64
C THR A 40 9.07 3.22 2.74
N ALA A 41 9.72 4.37 2.91
CA ALA A 41 11.12 4.43 3.32
C ALA A 41 11.31 4.18 4.83
N ALA A 42 10.22 4.22 5.60
CA ALA A 42 10.29 4.15 7.05
C ALA A 42 10.54 2.75 7.58
N HIS A 43 11.33 2.70 8.65
CA HIS A 43 11.56 1.51 9.45
C HIS A 43 10.99 1.70 10.87
N GLY A 44 10.56 0.62 11.52
CA GLY A 44 10.13 0.67 12.92
C GLY A 44 8.66 1.14 13.12
N PRO A 45 8.37 2.04 14.08
CA PRO A 45 7.00 2.31 14.57
C PRO A 45 5.98 2.72 13.50
N GLU A 46 6.41 3.47 12.49
CA GLU A 46 5.54 3.88 11.38
C GLU A 46 5.02 2.67 10.59
N ARG A 47 5.81 1.61 10.46
CA ARG A 47 5.41 0.37 9.79
C ARG A 47 4.26 -0.34 10.53
N SER A 48 4.31 -0.34 11.86
CA SER A 48 3.23 -0.92 12.68
C SER A 48 1.94 -0.11 12.56
N SER A 49 2.03 1.21 12.46
CA SER A 49 0.86 2.08 12.28
C SER A 49 0.11 1.80 10.97
N LEU A 50 0.84 1.42 9.93
CA LEU A 50 0.29 1.12 8.60
C LEU A 50 -0.37 -0.25 8.55
N ALA A 51 0.18 -1.24 9.26
CA ALA A 51 -0.45 -2.56 9.38
C ALA A 51 -1.83 -2.49 10.06
N ALA A 52 -2.10 -1.44 10.84
CA ALA A 52 -3.40 -1.21 11.46
C ALA A 52 -4.45 -0.56 10.52
N VAL A 53 -4.05 -0.15 9.31
CA VAL A 53 -4.98 0.44 8.34
C VAL A 53 -5.94 -0.63 7.82
N PRO A 54 -7.27 -0.39 7.82
CA PRO A 54 -8.24 -1.34 7.28
C PRO A 54 -7.93 -1.71 5.82
N GLY A 55 -7.95 -3.00 5.51
CA GLY A 55 -7.63 -3.52 4.18
C GLY A 55 -6.12 -3.62 3.88
N CYS A 56 -5.24 -3.22 4.80
CA CYS A 56 -3.81 -3.37 4.62
C CYS A 56 -3.40 -4.85 4.65
N LEU A 57 -2.86 -5.35 3.54
CA LEU A 57 -2.29 -6.70 3.47
C LEU A 57 -0.83 -6.73 3.95
N GLY A 58 -0.15 -5.59 3.94
CA GLY A 58 1.22 -5.49 4.42
C GLY A 58 1.92 -4.21 3.96
N VAL A 59 3.17 -4.10 4.43
CA VAL A 59 4.03 -2.94 4.16
C VAL A 59 5.36 -3.45 3.61
N LEU A 60 5.75 -2.91 2.46
CA LEU A 60 7.05 -3.16 1.83
C LEU A 60 7.92 -1.91 1.99
N THR A 61 9.19 -2.12 2.31
CA THR A 61 10.16 -1.04 2.54
C THR A 61 10.95 -0.71 1.28
N LYS A 62 11.21 0.58 1.08
CA LYS A 62 12.16 1.11 0.11
C LYS A 62 13.58 1.14 0.74
N PRO A 63 14.65 0.98 -0.07
CA PRO A 63 14.61 0.55 -1.46
C PRO A 63 14.17 -0.92 -1.59
N PHE A 64 13.48 -1.25 -2.69
CA PHE A 64 13.11 -2.62 -3.04
C PHE A 64 13.74 -3.00 -4.39
N ASP A 65 14.01 -4.29 -4.57
CA ASP A 65 14.40 -4.82 -5.88
C ASP A 65 13.16 -4.96 -6.78
N PRO A 66 13.10 -4.28 -7.95
CA PRO A 66 11.98 -4.36 -8.88
C PRO A 66 11.63 -5.78 -9.31
N LEU A 67 12.62 -6.66 -9.45
CA LEU A 67 12.39 -8.05 -9.85
C LEU A 67 11.67 -8.83 -8.73
N SER A 68 11.99 -8.53 -7.48
CA SER A 68 11.38 -9.16 -6.31
C SER A 68 10.04 -8.54 -5.89
N LEU A 69 9.75 -7.28 -6.25
CA LEU A 69 8.57 -6.54 -5.77
C LEU A 69 7.28 -7.28 -6.11
N ALA A 70 7.15 -7.76 -7.35
CA ALA A 70 5.97 -8.48 -7.80
C ALA A 70 5.72 -9.74 -6.95
N ASP A 71 6.78 -10.46 -6.58
CA ASP A 71 6.66 -11.67 -5.78
C ASP A 71 6.33 -11.39 -4.32
N GLN A 72 6.87 -10.30 -3.76
CA GLN A 72 6.50 -9.82 -2.43
C GLN A 72 5.01 -9.42 -2.37
N VAL A 73 4.53 -8.67 -3.35
CA VAL A 73 3.11 -8.30 -3.46
C VAL A 73 2.23 -9.54 -3.60
N ARG A 74 2.61 -10.50 -4.46
CA ARG A 74 1.88 -11.76 -4.62
C ARG A 74 1.87 -12.60 -3.34
N ALA A 75 2.94 -12.59 -2.56
CA ALA A 75 3.00 -13.29 -1.28
C ALA A 75 2.00 -12.71 -0.27
N LEU A 76 1.94 -11.37 -0.15
CA LEU A 76 0.95 -10.69 0.69
C LEU A 76 -0.48 -10.97 0.20
N TRP A 77 -0.71 -10.92 -1.12
CA TRP A 77 -1.99 -11.22 -1.73
C TRP A 77 -2.51 -12.63 -1.43
N ARG A 78 -1.64 -13.64 -1.50
CA ARG A 78 -2.00 -15.03 -1.19
C ARG A 78 -2.19 -15.30 0.30
N GLY A 79 -1.55 -14.52 1.16
CA GLY A 79 -1.62 -14.65 2.63
C GLY A 79 -2.75 -13.87 3.29
N ARG A 80 -3.64 -13.24 2.50
CA ARG A 80 -4.82 -12.54 3.03
C ARG A 80 -5.75 -13.51 3.79
N PRO A 81 -6.49 -13.03 4.81
CA PRO A 81 -7.49 -13.82 5.53
C PRO A 81 -8.69 -14.23 4.66
#